data_AF-A0A354GSG1-F1
#
_entry.id   AF-A0A354GSG1-F1
#
_cell.length_a   1.000
_cell.length_b   1.000
_cell.length_c   1.000
_cell.angle_alpha   90.00
_cell.angle_beta   90.00
_cell.angle_gamma   90.00
#
_symmetry.space_group_name_H-M   'P 1'
#
loop_
_entity.id
_entity.type
_entity.pdbx_description
1 polymer ?
#
loop_
_entity_poly.entity_id
_entity_poly.type
_entity_poly.pdbx_seq_one_letter_code
_entity_poly.pdbx_strand_id
1 'polypeptide(L)'
;MDLDSLEKSLAGKPYEVVEVELAPLDTEQLIALLDCRSIRVGDTAADLLVRRGETEAVIDATLAGRVSTKIGKQRALNILTWLGRACARARDIYLALLKDRHETIVGGALFGLVFLQAKEHEGAIREAMKAVRRDSELYERFKLALEALHKGDPFIFSPYFHDVGDVWKLDKARFGNRVGPIC
;
A
#
# COMPACT_ATOMS: atom_id res chain seq x y z
N MET A 1 -13.45 -24.07 -2.83
CA MET A 1 -13.16 -23.70 -4.23
C MET A 1 -11.66 -23.76 -4.42
N ASP A 2 -11.17 -24.35 -5.50
CA ASP A 2 -9.73 -24.37 -5.82
C ASP A 2 -9.35 -23.06 -6.52
N LEU A 3 -8.56 -22.22 -5.85
CA LEU A 3 -8.17 -20.90 -6.34
C LEU A 3 -7.20 -20.99 -7.53
N ASP A 4 -6.38 -22.05 -7.60
CA ASP A 4 -5.46 -22.24 -8.73
C ASP A 4 -6.22 -22.62 -10.01
N SER A 5 -7.30 -23.39 -9.86
CA SER A 5 -8.21 -23.69 -10.96
C SER A 5 -8.97 -22.44 -11.42
N LEU A 6 -9.41 -21.61 -10.48
CA LEU A 6 -10.08 -20.34 -10.77
C LEU A 6 -9.15 -19.34 -11.48
N GLU A 7 -7.90 -19.18 -11.02
CA GLU A 7 -6.93 -18.29 -11.68
C GLU A 7 -6.72 -18.70 -13.15
N LYS A 8 -6.58 -20.01 -13.40
CA LYS A 8 -6.40 -20.53 -14.76
C LYS A 8 -7.62 -20.32 -15.64
N SER A 9 -8.83 -20.49 -15.11
CA SER A 9 -10.07 -20.31 -15.89
C SER A 9 -10.32 -18.84 -16.25
N LEU A 10 -9.89 -17.92 -15.39
CA LEU A 10 -10.01 -16.47 -15.57
C LEU A 10 -8.85 -15.85 -16.38
N ALA A 11 -7.81 -16.61 -16.67
CA ALA A 11 -6.66 -16.13 -17.42
C ALA A 11 -7.09 -15.57 -18.79
N GLY A 12 -6.70 -14.31 -19.07
CA GLY A 12 -7.01 -13.61 -20.32
C GLY A 12 -8.43 -13.06 -20.45
N LYS A 13 -9.35 -13.37 -19.52
CA LYS A 13 -10.72 -12.82 -19.51
C LYS A 13 -10.74 -11.34 -19.16
N PRO A 14 -11.64 -10.51 -19.72
CA PRO A 14 -11.68 -9.07 -19.44
C PRO A 14 -12.10 -8.77 -17.99
N TYR A 15 -11.85 -7.54 -17.51
CA TYR A 15 -12.05 -7.16 -16.09
C TYR A 15 -13.47 -7.40 -15.61
N GLU A 16 -14.46 -7.11 -16.45
CA GLU A 16 -15.89 -7.22 -16.14
C GLU A 16 -16.30 -8.68 -15.89
N VAL A 17 -15.72 -9.62 -16.65
CA VAL A 17 -15.96 -11.06 -16.46
C VAL A 17 -15.28 -11.54 -15.19
N VAL A 18 -14.04 -11.09 -14.93
CA VAL A 18 -13.32 -11.41 -13.70
C VAL A 18 -14.10 -10.91 -12.48
N GLU A 19 -14.61 -9.68 -12.52
CA GLU A 19 -15.37 -9.11 -11.40
C GLU A 19 -16.63 -9.93 -11.09
N VAL A 20 -17.40 -10.33 -12.11
CA VAL A 20 -18.61 -11.17 -11.93
C VAL A 20 -18.27 -12.50 -11.26
N GLU A 21 -17.17 -13.13 -11.65
CA GLU A 21 -16.74 -14.43 -11.12
C GLU A 21 -16.14 -14.34 -9.72
N LEU A 22 -15.48 -13.22 -9.39
CA LEU A 22 -14.91 -12.99 -8.06
C LEU A 22 -15.92 -12.42 -7.06
N ALA A 23 -17.00 -11.79 -7.53
CA ALA A 23 -18.01 -11.17 -6.67
C ALA A 23 -18.67 -12.13 -5.64
N PRO A 24 -18.89 -13.42 -5.91
CA PRO A 24 -19.46 -14.33 -4.91
C PRO A 24 -18.45 -14.82 -3.86
N LEU A 25 -17.15 -14.58 -4.05
CA LEU A 25 -16.13 -15.07 -3.13
C LEU A 25 -16.18 -14.34 -1.78
N ASP A 26 -15.85 -15.06 -0.73
CA ASP A 26 -15.71 -14.50 0.61
C ASP A 26 -14.40 -13.69 0.76
N THR A 27 -14.28 -12.96 1.87
CA THR A 27 -13.14 -12.09 2.18
C THR A 27 -11.81 -12.87 2.19
N GLU A 28 -11.81 -14.08 2.75
CA GLU A 28 -10.59 -14.89 2.88
C GLU A 28 -10.11 -15.42 1.53
N GLN A 29 -11.04 -15.81 0.66
CA GLN A 29 -10.76 -16.18 -0.72
C GLN A 29 -10.21 -15.00 -1.53
N LEU A 30 -10.80 -13.80 -1.39
CA LEU A 30 -10.31 -12.60 -2.05
C LEU A 30 -8.91 -12.19 -1.55
N ILE A 31 -8.64 -12.31 -0.25
CA ILE A 31 -7.31 -12.07 0.33
C ILE A 31 -6.27 -13.02 -0.26
N ALA A 32 -6.59 -14.30 -0.39
CA ALA A 32 -5.69 -15.27 -1.00
C ALA A 32 -5.36 -14.91 -2.46
N LEU A 33 -6.33 -14.36 -3.19
CA LEU A 33 -6.13 -13.88 -4.57
C LEU A 33 -5.25 -12.62 -4.67
N LEU A 34 -4.91 -11.94 -3.57
CA LEU A 34 -3.92 -10.86 -3.62
C LEU A 34 -2.53 -11.36 -4.03
N ASP A 35 -2.18 -12.60 -3.70
CA ASP A 35 -0.89 -13.22 -4.09
C ASP A 35 -0.91 -13.84 -5.50
N CYS A 36 -2.04 -13.74 -6.21
CA CYS A 36 -2.24 -14.26 -7.56
C CYS A 36 -1.26 -13.65 -8.58
N ARG A 37 -0.77 -14.46 -9.54
CA ARG A 37 0.18 -13.99 -10.58
C ARG A 37 -0.52 -13.17 -11.64
N SER A 38 -1.76 -13.50 -11.97
CA SER A 38 -2.58 -12.68 -12.86
C SER A 38 -2.80 -11.29 -12.26
N ILE A 39 -2.31 -10.26 -12.95
CA ILE A 39 -2.50 -8.84 -12.57
C ILE A 39 -3.99 -8.55 -12.40
N ARG A 40 -4.77 -8.88 -13.43
CA ARG A 40 -6.20 -8.63 -13.51
C ARG A 40 -6.98 -9.27 -12.34
N VAL A 41 -6.75 -10.55 -12.06
CA VAL A 41 -7.47 -11.27 -10.99
C VAL A 41 -7.16 -10.66 -9.62
N GLY A 42 -5.88 -10.45 -9.31
CA GLY A 42 -5.52 -9.91 -8.00
C GLY A 42 -5.88 -8.44 -7.83
N ASP A 43 -5.86 -7.64 -8.89
CA ASP A 43 -6.27 -6.23 -8.85
C ASP A 43 -7.80 -6.09 -8.70
N THR A 44 -8.57 -6.95 -9.38
CA THR A 44 -10.03 -7.03 -9.16
C THR A 44 -10.36 -7.51 -7.75
N ALA A 45 -9.63 -8.49 -7.20
CA ALA A 45 -9.81 -8.90 -5.81
C ALA A 45 -9.52 -7.75 -4.83
N ALA A 46 -8.46 -6.98 -5.07
CA ALA A 46 -8.13 -5.80 -4.27
C ALA A 46 -9.23 -4.72 -4.34
N ASP A 47 -9.78 -4.43 -5.53
CA ASP A 47 -10.90 -3.48 -5.70
C ASP A 47 -12.15 -3.94 -4.95
N LEU A 48 -12.52 -5.22 -5.07
CA LEU A 48 -13.65 -5.79 -4.34
C LEU A 48 -13.48 -5.70 -2.82
N LEU A 49 -12.28 -5.96 -2.29
CA LEU A 49 -11.97 -5.81 -0.87
C LEU A 49 -12.11 -4.35 -0.40
N VAL A 50 -11.65 -3.38 -1.21
CA VAL A 50 -11.82 -1.95 -0.93
C VAL A 50 -13.29 -1.57 -0.90
N ARG A 51 -14.06 -1.95 -1.93
CA ARG A 51 -15.48 -1.62 -2.06
C ARG A 51 -16.34 -2.23 -0.95
N ARG A 52 -15.92 -3.36 -0.39
CA ARG A 52 -16.58 -4.01 0.76
C ARG A 52 -16.14 -3.47 2.12
N GLY A 53 -15.11 -2.62 2.18
CA GLY A 53 -14.58 -2.10 3.44
C GLY A 53 -13.77 -3.13 4.24
N GLU A 54 -13.22 -4.16 3.59
CA GLU A 54 -12.53 -5.30 4.22
C GLU A 54 -11.04 -5.02 4.52
N THR A 55 -10.69 -3.75 4.70
CA THR A 55 -9.29 -3.32 4.85
C THR A 55 -8.63 -3.89 6.10
N GLU A 56 -9.37 -4.00 7.20
CA GLU A 56 -8.86 -4.58 8.45
C GLU A 56 -8.48 -6.05 8.26
N ALA A 57 -9.26 -6.81 7.50
CA ALA A 57 -8.94 -8.20 7.17
C ALA A 57 -7.65 -8.30 6.32
N VAL A 58 -7.46 -7.38 5.36
CA VAL A 58 -6.22 -7.28 4.58
C VAL A 58 -5.02 -6.96 5.48
N ILE A 59 -5.20 -6.10 6.48
CA ILE A 59 -4.16 -5.78 7.49
C ILE A 59 -3.77 -7.01 8.27
N ASP A 60 -4.74 -7.69 8.86
CA ASP A 60 -4.47 -8.87 9.65
C ASP A 60 -3.83 -9.97 8.81
N ALA A 61 -4.27 -10.17 7.58
CA ALA A 61 -3.67 -11.12 6.65
C ALA A 61 -2.21 -10.77 6.29
N THR A 62 -1.92 -9.50 6.03
CA THR A 62 -0.57 -9.04 5.67
C THR A 62 0.38 -9.19 6.87
N LEU A 63 -0.05 -8.78 8.06
CA LEU A 63 0.74 -8.92 9.29
C LEU A 63 0.97 -10.39 9.67
N ALA A 64 -0.02 -11.26 9.44
CA ALA A 64 0.10 -12.70 9.63
C ALA A 64 0.94 -13.41 8.54
N GLY A 65 1.43 -12.69 7.53
CA GLY A 65 2.22 -13.25 6.43
C GLY A 65 1.41 -14.08 5.43
N ARG A 66 0.08 -14.00 5.47
CA ARG A 66 -0.82 -14.66 4.50
C ARG A 66 -0.79 -13.97 3.14
N VAL A 67 -0.49 -12.66 3.12
CA VAL A 67 -0.09 -11.92 1.90
C VAL A 67 1.43 -11.85 1.88
N SER A 68 2.04 -12.74 1.12
CA SER A 68 3.46 -13.08 1.25
C SER A 68 4.30 -12.64 0.06
N THR A 69 3.71 -12.59 -1.13
CA THR A 69 4.42 -12.30 -2.37
C THR A 69 4.69 -10.80 -2.51
N LYS A 70 5.69 -10.46 -3.36
CA LYS A 70 5.95 -9.06 -3.70
C LYS A 70 4.71 -8.38 -4.30
N ILE A 71 4.00 -9.05 -5.21
CA ILE A 71 2.84 -8.46 -5.88
C ILE A 71 1.65 -8.31 -4.93
N GLY A 72 1.39 -9.29 -4.06
CA GLY A 72 0.33 -9.19 -3.06
C GLY A 72 0.58 -8.08 -2.05
N LYS A 73 1.81 -7.92 -1.58
CA LYS A 73 2.18 -6.78 -0.70
C LYS A 73 2.03 -5.45 -1.41
N GLN A 74 2.36 -5.36 -2.70
CA GLN A 74 2.13 -4.15 -3.49
C GLN A 74 0.64 -3.82 -3.58
N ARG A 75 -0.23 -4.82 -3.78
CA ARG A 75 -1.69 -4.64 -3.78
C ARG A 75 -2.21 -4.21 -2.42
N ALA A 76 -1.76 -4.84 -1.34
CA ALA A 76 -2.10 -4.43 0.02
C ALA A 76 -1.70 -2.97 0.29
N LEU A 77 -0.48 -2.55 -0.10
CA LEU A 77 -0.04 -1.15 0.00
C LEU A 77 -0.92 -0.20 -0.84
N ASN A 78 -1.33 -0.61 -2.03
CA ASN A 78 -2.22 0.19 -2.89
C ASN A 78 -3.59 0.37 -2.21
N ILE A 79 -4.19 -0.71 -1.67
CA ILE A 79 -5.44 -0.65 -0.89
C ILE A 79 -5.34 0.40 0.21
N LEU A 80 -4.26 0.40 1.00
CA LEU A 80 -4.06 1.39 2.06
C LEU A 80 -3.90 2.81 1.50
N THR A 81 -3.25 2.96 0.34
CA THR A 81 -3.05 4.26 -0.31
C THR A 81 -4.38 4.91 -0.72
N TRP A 82 -5.35 4.11 -1.15
CA TRP A 82 -6.71 4.58 -1.47
C TRP A 82 -7.53 5.02 -0.25
N LEU A 83 -7.14 4.58 0.94
CA LEU A 83 -7.83 4.89 2.20
C LEU A 83 -7.10 5.96 3.01
N GLY A 84 -5.80 6.13 2.78
CA GLY A 84 -4.94 7.13 3.40
C GLY A 84 -5.11 7.16 4.92
N ARG A 85 -5.59 8.28 5.46
CA ARG A 85 -5.77 8.45 6.92
C ARG A 85 -7.02 7.81 7.50
N ALA A 86 -7.95 7.33 6.67
CA ALA A 86 -9.17 6.69 7.17
C ALA A 86 -8.88 5.36 7.91
N CYS A 87 -7.74 4.73 7.63
CA CYS A 87 -7.35 3.47 8.22
C CYS A 87 -6.29 3.67 9.32
N ALA A 88 -6.71 3.70 10.58
CA ALA A 88 -5.82 3.95 11.72
C ALA A 88 -4.71 2.89 11.88
N ARG A 89 -4.98 1.65 11.51
CA ARG A 89 -4.03 0.53 11.59
C ARG A 89 -3.12 0.39 10.37
N ALA A 90 -3.26 1.24 9.35
CA ALA A 90 -2.37 1.23 8.18
C ALA A 90 -0.89 1.39 8.57
N ARG A 91 -0.61 2.14 9.64
CA ARG A 91 0.75 2.29 10.20
C ARG A 91 1.39 0.96 10.59
N ASP A 92 0.61 0.00 11.09
CA ASP A 92 1.13 -1.29 11.57
C ASP A 92 1.71 -2.08 10.40
N ILE A 93 1.01 -2.12 9.26
CA ILE A 93 1.54 -2.70 8.02
C ILE A 93 2.80 -1.96 7.59
N TYR A 94 2.75 -0.62 7.48
CA TYR A 94 3.89 0.12 6.96
C TYR A 94 5.15 -0.13 7.78
N LEU A 95 5.04 -0.17 9.12
CA LEU A 95 6.15 -0.52 10.00
C LEU A 95 6.66 -1.95 9.79
N ALA A 96 5.75 -2.92 9.66
CA ALA A 96 6.13 -4.31 9.41
C ALA A 96 6.89 -4.46 8.07
N LEU A 97 6.47 -3.74 7.05
CA LEU A 97 7.02 -3.80 5.70
C LEU A 97 8.34 -3.03 5.52
N LEU A 98 8.79 -2.23 6.48
CA LEU A 98 10.12 -1.60 6.44
C LEU A 98 11.27 -2.62 6.40
N LYS A 99 11.00 -3.86 6.86
CA LYS A 99 11.96 -4.97 6.88
C LYS A 99 11.82 -5.91 5.68
N ASP A 100 10.97 -5.57 4.70
CA ASP A 100 10.81 -6.41 3.52
C ASP A 100 12.09 -6.45 2.69
N ARG A 101 12.37 -7.60 2.07
CA ARG A 101 13.54 -7.78 1.20
C ARG A 101 13.42 -7.03 -0.13
N HIS A 102 12.22 -6.61 -0.53
CA HIS A 102 11.96 -5.94 -1.79
C HIS A 102 11.90 -4.42 -1.61
N GLU A 103 12.83 -3.71 -2.22
CA GLU A 103 12.97 -2.25 -2.09
C GLU A 103 11.70 -1.47 -2.47
N THR A 104 10.93 -1.96 -3.45
CA THR A 104 9.66 -1.32 -3.85
C THR A 104 8.61 -1.37 -2.74
N ILE A 105 8.58 -2.45 -1.95
CA ILE A 105 7.67 -2.64 -0.83
C ILE A 105 8.08 -1.71 0.32
N VAL A 106 9.38 -1.66 0.63
CA VAL A 106 9.93 -0.73 1.63
C VAL A 106 9.65 0.73 1.22
N GLY A 107 9.82 1.06 -0.06
CA GLY A 107 9.52 2.39 -0.58
C GLY A 107 8.04 2.78 -0.43
N GLY A 108 7.12 1.85 -0.71
CA GLY A 108 5.68 2.08 -0.49
C GLY A 108 5.32 2.20 0.99
N ALA A 109 6.00 1.48 1.87
CA ALA A 109 5.83 1.63 3.31
C ALA A 109 6.32 2.99 3.83
N LEU A 110 7.49 3.45 3.36
CA LEU A 110 8.01 4.79 3.68
C LEU A 110 7.07 5.89 3.20
N PHE A 111 6.53 5.75 1.98
CA PHE A 111 5.51 6.65 1.45
C PHE A 111 4.33 6.78 2.42
N GLY A 112 3.76 5.64 2.84
CA GLY A 112 2.63 5.62 3.77
C GLY A 112 2.93 6.32 5.10
N LEU A 113 4.06 6.00 5.74
CA LEU A 113 4.45 6.63 7.01
C LEU A 113 4.65 8.14 6.88
N VAL A 114 5.26 8.59 5.79
CA VAL A 114 5.47 10.01 5.51
C VAL A 114 4.14 10.75 5.33
N PHE A 115 3.20 10.20 4.55
CA PHE A 115 1.91 10.85 4.29
C PHE A 115 0.95 10.77 5.49
N LEU A 116 1.06 9.72 6.31
CA LEU A 116 0.44 9.69 7.65
C LEU A 116 1.05 10.73 8.61
N GLN A 117 2.20 11.32 8.27
CA GLN A 117 2.98 12.20 9.16
C GLN A 117 3.32 11.52 10.49
N ALA A 118 3.67 10.23 10.43
CA ALA A 118 3.90 9.38 11.60
C ALA A 118 5.27 9.63 12.25
N LYS A 119 5.46 10.84 12.77
CA LYS A 119 6.73 11.33 13.33
C LYS A 119 7.19 10.50 14.54
N GLU A 120 6.25 9.95 15.31
CA GLU A 120 6.50 9.03 16.42
C GLU A 120 7.28 7.77 16.00
N HIS A 121 7.33 7.46 14.71
CA HIS A 121 7.98 6.27 14.16
C HIS A 121 9.34 6.54 13.50
N GLU A 122 9.88 7.77 13.58
CA GLU A 122 11.22 8.07 13.06
C GLU A 122 12.30 7.10 13.59
N GLY A 123 12.20 6.68 14.86
CA GLY A 123 13.13 5.72 15.46
C GLY A 123 13.13 4.37 14.72
N ALA A 124 11.95 3.83 14.42
CA ALA A 124 11.82 2.57 13.68
C ALA A 124 12.38 2.68 12.24
N ILE A 125 12.15 3.81 11.59
CA ILE A 125 12.68 4.11 10.24
C ILE A 125 14.22 4.15 10.28
N ARG A 126 14.82 4.82 11.27
CA ARG A 126 16.28 4.86 11.45
C ARG A 126 16.87 3.48 11.72
N GLU A 127 16.21 2.66 12.54
CA GLU A 127 16.66 1.29 12.79
C GLU A 127 16.63 0.43 11.53
N ALA A 128 15.55 0.50 10.74
CA ALA A 128 15.45 -0.23 9.46
C ALA A 128 16.54 0.22 8.46
N MET A 129 16.80 1.52 8.40
CA MET A 129 17.82 2.11 7.52
C MET A 129 19.24 1.59 7.80
N LYS A 130 19.58 1.20 9.05
CA LYS A 130 20.92 0.69 9.41
C LYS A 130 21.30 -0.59 8.67
N ALA A 131 20.31 -1.39 8.26
CA ALA A 131 20.54 -2.63 7.51
C ALA A 131 20.73 -2.40 6.00
N VAL A 132 20.57 -1.17 5.52
CA VAL A 132 20.62 -0.80 4.11
C VAL A 132 21.99 -0.22 3.75
N ARG A 133 22.52 -0.62 2.59
CA ARG A 133 23.79 -0.09 2.09
C ARG A 133 23.69 1.42 1.79
N ARG A 134 24.67 2.19 2.28
CA ARG A 134 24.68 3.66 2.18
C ARG A 134 24.69 4.23 0.76
N ASP A 135 25.18 3.46 -0.21
CA ASP A 135 25.28 3.82 -1.62
C ASP A 135 24.06 3.42 -2.46
N SER A 136 23.02 2.85 -1.84
CA SER A 136 21.81 2.40 -2.53
C SER A 136 20.73 3.47 -2.65
N GLU A 137 19.91 3.38 -3.70
CA GLU A 137 18.71 4.23 -3.85
C GLU A 137 17.75 4.08 -2.66
N LEU A 138 17.63 2.87 -2.10
CA LEU A 138 16.79 2.62 -0.94
C LEU A 138 17.25 3.43 0.28
N TYR A 139 18.56 3.55 0.50
CA TYR A 139 19.10 4.37 1.59
C TYR A 139 18.75 5.85 1.43
N GLU A 140 18.79 6.37 0.20
CA GLU A 140 18.35 7.74 -0.09
C GLU A 140 16.84 7.92 0.14
N ARG A 141 16.01 6.92 -0.17
CA ARG A 141 14.58 6.95 0.19
C ARG A 141 14.36 7.03 1.69
N PHE A 142 15.11 6.28 2.50
CA PHE A 142 15.06 6.40 3.96
C PHE A 142 15.44 7.81 4.44
N LYS A 143 16.49 8.42 3.88
CA LYS A 143 16.89 9.80 4.20
C LYS A 143 15.78 10.81 3.88
N LEU A 144 15.22 10.73 2.67
CA LEU A 144 14.14 11.60 2.24
C LEU A 144 12.90 11.45 3.12
N ALA A 145 12.58 10.22 3.54
CA ALA A 145 11.44 9.96 4.42
C ALA A 145 11.63 10.60 5.80
N LEU A 146 12.83 10.46 6.38
CA LEU A 146 13.17 11.10 7.66
C LEU A 146 13.18 12.62 7.55
N GLU A 147 13.69 13.17 6.45
CA GLU A 147 13.67 14.62 6.21
C GLU A 147 12.24 15.15 6.05
N ALA A 148 11.40 14.45 5.28
CA ALA A 148 10.00 14.77 5.09
C ALA A 148 9.22 14.78 6.42
N LEU A 149 9.42 13.78 7.27
CA LEU A 149 8.82 13.72 8.60
C LEU A 149 9.32 14.83 9.53
N HIS A 150 10.62 15.11 9.51
CA HIS A 150 11.21 16.16 10.33
C HIS A 150 10.64 17.55 9.99
N LYS A 151 10.52 17.86 8.69
CA LYS A 151 9.96 19.12 8.18
C LYS A 151 8.42 19.14 8.11
N GLY A 152 7.78 18.00 8.41
CA GLY A 152 6.35 17.80 8.22
C GLY A 152 5.88 18.11 6.79
N ASP A 153 6.70 17.77 5.78
CA ASP A 153 6.43 18.02 4.36
C ASP A 153 6.55 16.70 3.58
N PRO A 154 5.44 16.03 3.28
CA PRO A 154 5.47 14.72 2.61
C PRO A 154 5.95 14.81 1.16
N PHE A 155 5.91 15.99 0.54
CA PHE A 155 6.32 16.18 -0.85
C PHE A 155 7.85 16.25 -1.01
N ILE A 156 8.61 16.33 0.09
CA ILE A 156 10.06 16.09 0.03
C ILE A 156 10.35 14.65 -0.40
N PHE A 157 9.56 13.70 0.11
CA PHE A 157 9.69 12.30 -0.25
C PHE A 157 9.09 11.99 -1.63
N SER A 158 7.97 12.63 -1.98
CA SER A 158 7.31 12.44 -3.28
C SER A 158 6.91 13.77 -3.93
N PRO A 159 7.85 14.46 -4.62
CA PRO A 159 7.64 15.83 -5.12
C PRO A 159 6.53 16.00 -6.15
N TYR A 160 6.22 14.92 -6.89
CA TYR A 160 5.27 14.93 -8.00
C TYR A 160 3.92 14.29 -7.64
N PHE A 161 3.76 13.82 -6.41
CA PHE A 161 2.50 13.23 -5.97
C PHE A 161 1.41 14.30 -5.80
N HIS A 162 0.18 13.95 -6.15
CA HIS A 162 -1.01 14.79 -5.98
C HIS A 162 -2.07 13.96 -5.25
N ASP A 163 -2.52 14.44 -4.10
CA ASP A 163 -3.61 13.82 -3.32
C ASP A 163 -4.97 14.30 -3.84
N VAL A 164 -5.31 13.92 -5.07
CA VAL A 164 -6.50 14.42 -5.78
C VAL A 164 -7.79 14.16 -5.00
N GLY A 165 -7.87 13.02 -4.31
CA GLY A 165 -9.02 12.64 -3.49
C GLY A 165 -9.03 13.22 -2.08
N ASP A 166 -8.01 14.00 -1.69
CA ASP A 166 -7.80 14.44 -0.30
C ASP A 166 -7.88 13.25 0.67
N VAL A 167 -7.30 12.11 0.28
CA VAL A 167 -7.36 10.84 1.01
C VAL A 167 -6.45 10.88 2.24
N TRP A 168 -5.32 11.59 2.11
CA TRP A 168 -4.34 11.72 3.17
C TRP A 168 -4.62 12.89 4.12
N LYS A 169 -5.68 13.67 3.85
CA LYS A 169 -6.14 14.80 4.67
C LYS A 169 -4.99 15.74 5.05
N LEU A 170 -4.14 16.04 4.08
CA LEU A 170 -3.00 16.94 4.25
C LEU A 170 -3.50 18.39 4.40
N ASP A 171 -2.66 19.24 4.99
CA ASP A 171 -2.98 20.66 5.18
C ASP A 171 -3.11 21.38 3.82
N LYS A 172 -4.35 21.57 3.38
CA LYS A 172 -4.67 22.27 2.12
C LYS A 172 -4.19 23.71 2.11
N ALA A 173 -4.17 24.39 3.26
CA ALA A 173 -3.70 25.78 3.33
C ALA A 173 -2.19 25.85 3.06
N ARG A 174 -1.46 24.81 3.49
CA ARG A 174 -0.01 24.72 3.28
C ARG A 174 0.37 24.18 1.90
N PHE A 175 -0.38 23.22 1.36
CA PHE A 175 0.04 22.46 0.17
C PHE A 175 -0.78 22.77 -1.10
N GLY A 176 -1.83 23.58 -0.99
CA GLY A 176 -2.58 24.13 -2.12
C GLY A 176 -3.02 23.07 -3.13
N ASN A 177 -2.70 23.31 -4.41
CA ASN A 177 -3.13 22.49 -5.56
C ASN A 177 -2.60 21.04 -5.56
N ARG A 178 -1.74 20.67 -4.61
CA ARG A 178 -1.29 19.28 -4.44
C ARG A 178 -2.30 18.41 -3.68
N VAL A 179 -3.34 19.01 -3.10
CA VAL A 179 -4.34 18.33 -2.27
C VAL A 179 -5.75 18.73 -2.71
N GLY A 180 -6.60 17.74 -2.99
CA GLY A 180 -7.94 17.94 -3.52
C GLY A 180 -8.00 17.94 -5.06
N PRO A 181 -9.21 18.05 -5.63
CA PRO A 181 -9.41 17.95 -7.08
C PRO A 181 -8.62 19.04 -7.81
N ILE A 182 -7.98 18.66 -8.92
CA ILE A 182 -7.39 19.62 -9.85
C ILE A 182 -8.56 20.38 -10.48
N CYS A 183 -8.65 21.68 -10.17
CA CYS A 183 -9.64 22.58 -10.78
C CYS A 183 -9.46 22.67 -12.30
#